data_AF-A0A0Q3ICS3-F1
#
_entry.id   AF-A0A0Q3ICS3-F1
#
_cell.length_a   1.000
_cell.length_b   1.000
_cell.length_c   1.000
_cell.angle_alpha   90.00
_cell.angle_beta   90.00
_cell.angle_gamma   90.00
#
_symmetry.space_group_name_H-M   'P 1'
#
loop_
_entity.id
_entity.type
_entity.pdbx_description
1 polymer ?
#
loop_
_entity_poly.entity_id
_entity_poly.type
_entity_poly.pdbx_seq_one_letter_code
_entity_poly.pdbx_strand_id
1 'polypeptide(L)'
;MALMVLATILSTCEANNGIDALPQPAKCYEIRFHCPWACQARCADNRKDKLCNRICNICCSKCNCVPPGTGEDTRYLCPCYDEITNSEGSKLKCP
;
A
#
# COMPACT_ATOMS: atom_id res chain seq x y z
N MET A 1 35.94 31.19 -22.08
CA MET A 1 34.62 31.10 -21.44
C MET A 1 33.55 31.03 -22.53
N ALA A 2 33.38 29.89 -23.20
CA ALA A 2 32.31 29.72 -24.21
C ALA A 2 32.08 28.25 -24.62
N LEU A 3 33.05 27.34 -24.41
CA LEU A 3 32.98 25.98 -25.00
C LEU A 3 32.87 24.81 -24.01
N MET A 4 32.92 25.03 -22.69
CA MET A 4 32.82 23.94 -21.70
C MET A 4 31.40 23.72 -21.12
N VAL A 5 30.40 24.48 -21.60
CA VAL A 5 29.05 24.51 -20.98
C VAL A 5 28.02 23.67 -21.74
N LEU A 6 28.39 23.04 -22.86
CA LEU A 6 27.42 22.42 -23.79
C LEU A 6 27.25 20.90 -23.69
N ALA A 7 27.98 20.17 -22.83
CA ALA A 7 27.97 18.70 -22.88
C ALA A 7 27.68 17.91 -21.58
N THR A 8 27.59 18.52 -20.38
CA THR A 8 27.58 17.70 -19.14
C THR A 8 26.56 18.03 -18.05
N ILE A 9 25.47 18.76 -18.31
CA ILE A 9 24.45 18.97 -17.25
C ILE A 9 22.98 18.84 -17.69
N LEU A 10 22.71 18.08 -18.76
CA LEU A 10 21.40 17.44 -18.90
C LEU A 10 21.34 16.19 -18.00
N SER A 11 20.53 16.28 -16.93
CA SER A 11 19.79 15.18 -16.29
C SER A 11 20.53 14.07 -15.52
N THR A 12 20.71 14.27 -14.20
CA THR A 12 20.64 13.19 -13.21
C THR A 12 19.66 13.59 -12.09
N CYS A 13 18.45 13.00 -12.08
CA CYS A 13 17.60 12.95 -10.89
C CYS A 13 17.81 11.57 -10.24
N GLU A 14 18.51 11.52 -9.11
CA GLU A 14 18.68 10.30 -8.31
C GLU A 14 17.70 10.34 -7.14
N ALA A 15 16.75 9.40 -7.07
CA ALA A 15 15.91 9.22 -5.89
C ALA A 15 16.58 8.18 -4.97
N ASN A 16 17.32 8.66 -3.98
CA ASN A 16 17.78 7.88 -2.84
C ASN A 16 16.62 7.68 -1.86
N ASN A 17 16.14 6.45 -1.72
CA ASN A 17 15.14 6.12 -0.70
C ASN A 17 15.84 5.90 0.65
N GLY A 18 16.18 7.02 1.29
CA GLY A 18 16.23 7.13 2.74
C GLY A 18 15.12 8.08 3.18
N ILE A 19 14.08 7.53 3.81
CA ILE A 19 13.49 8.17 5.00
C ILE A 19 14.68 8.33 5.97
N ASP A 20 15.34 9.47 6.13
CA ASP A 20 14.79 10.81 6.33
C ASP A 20 15.38 11.89 5.40
N ALA A 21 14.49 12.79 4.97
CA ALA A 21 14.71 14.10 4.36
C ALA A 21 15.63 14.19 3.11
N LEU A 22 15.04 14.14 1.90
CA LEU A 22 15.75 14.44 0.65
C LEU A 22 15.01 15.46 -0.24
N PRO A 23 15.68 16.54 -0.69
CA PRO A 23 15.14 17.50 -1.64
C PRO A 23 15.53 17.10 -3.06
N GLN A 24 14.73 16.27 -3.74
CA GLN A 24 14.97 15.93 -5.16
C GLN A 24 13.70 15.81 -6.01
N PRO A 25 13.76 16.18 -7.30
CA PRO A 25 12.60 16.50 -8.12
C PRO A 25 11.89 15.25 -8.67
N ALA A 26 10.56 15.29 -8.54
CA ALA A 26 9.52 14.51 -9.23
C ALA A 26 9.98 13.52 -10.32
N LYS A 27 10.22 12.27 -9.92
CA LYS A 27 9.72 11.12 -10.68
C LYS A 27 8.35 10.77 -10.11
N CYS A 28 7.35 10.60 -10.97
CA CYS A 28 6.07 10.02 -10.60
C CYS A 28 6.29 8.55 -10.19
N TYR A 29 6.76 8.33 -8.96
CA TYR A 29 6.66 7.05 -8.28
C TYR A 29 5.15 6.79 -8.15
N GLU A 30 4.64 5.83 -8.90
CA GLU A 30 3.41 5.17 -8.51
C GLU A 30 3.62 4.74 -7.06
N ILE A 31 2.91 5.37 -6.12
CA ILE A 31 2.80 4.83 -4.77
C ILE A 31 2.01 3.54 -4.90
N ARG A 32 2.69 2.45 -5.23
CA ARG A 32 2.09 1.13 -5.32
C ARG A 32 1.69 0.74 -3.92
N PHE A 33 0.39 0.76 -3.68
CA PHE A 33 -0.19 0.25 -2.45
C PHE A 33 0.21 -1.22 -2.29
N HIS A 34 1.07 -1.51 -1.33
CA HIS A 34 1.56 -2.87 -1.08
C HIS A 34 0.63 -3.61 -0.14
N CYS A 35 -0.32 -4.36 -0.73
CA CYS A 35 -1.22 -5.26 -0.01
C CYS A 35 -0.53 -6.17 1.03
N PRO A 36 0.62 -6.83 0.73
CA PRO A 36 1.20 -7.81 1.65
C PRO A 36 1.58 -7.20 3.00
N TRP A 37 2.16 -6.00 2.99
CA TRP A 37 2.60 -5.33 4.22
C TRP A 37 1.42 -4.79 5.03
N ALA A 38 0.44 -4.18 4.37
CA ALA A 38 -0.76 -3.68 5.03
C ALA A 38 -1.58 -4.83 5.65
N CYS A 39 -1.71 -5.96 4.95
CA CYS A 39 -2.38 -7.15 5.47
C CYS A 39 -1.64 -7.78 6.64
N GLN A 40 -0.30 -7.76 6.64
CA GLN A 40 0.47 -8.25 7.77
C GLN A 40 0.18 -7.46 9.04
N ALA A 41 0.08 -6.13 8.94
CA ALA A 41 -0.31 -5.27 10.06
C ALA A 41 -1.76 -5.55 10.50
N ARG A 42 -2.70 -5.67 9.55
CA ARG A 42 -4.11 -5.98 9.81
C ARG A 42 -4.30 -7.30 10.57
N CYS A 43 -3.49 -8.31 10.23
CA CYS A 43 -3.61 -9.66 10.73
C CYS A 43 -2.69 -9.97 11.92
N ALA A 44 -1.99 -8.97 12.47
CA ALA A 44 -0.98 -9.17 13.52
C ALA A 44 -1.55 -9.83 14.80
N ASP A 45 -2.77 -9.47 15.20
CA ASP A 45 -3.43 -10.01 16.40
C ASP A 45 -4.30 -11.25 16.12
N ASN A 46 -4.35 -11.71 14.87
CA ASN A 46 -5.17 -12.85 14.51
C ASN A 46 -4.46 -14.18 14.79
N ARG A 47 -5.09 -15.08 15.56
CA ARG A 47 -4.54 -16.44 15.85
C ARG A 47 -4.27 -17.27 14.59
N LYS A 48 -4.94 -16.96 13.48
CA LYS A 48 -4.77 -17.61 12.17
C LYS A 48 -4.21 -16.61 11.15
N ASP A 49 -3.09 -15.99 11.49
CA ASP A 49 -2.34 -15.00 10.70
C ASP A 49 -2.22 -15.37 9.21
N LYS A 50 -1.81 -16.59 8.85
CA LYS A 50 -1.65 -17.02 7.45
C LYS A 50 -2.96 -17.02 6.68
N LEU A 51 -4.04 -17.46 7.32
CA LEU A 51 -5.38 -17.47 6.71
C LEU A 51 -5.92 -16.04 6.57
N CYS A 52 -5.79 -15.24 7.63
CA CYS A 52 -6.17 -13.83 7.63
C CYS A 52 -5.44 -13.07 6.50
N ASN A 53 -4.11 -13.23 6.40
CA ASN A 53 -3.30 -12.60 5.36
C ASN A 53 -3.75 -13.01 3.96
N ARG A 54 -4.06 -14.30 3.73
CA ARG A 54 -4.54 -14.78 2.43
C ARG A 54 -5.86 -14.11 2.03
N ILE A 55 -6.80 -14.03 2.96
CA ILE A 55 -8.12 -13.43 2.72
C ILE A 55 -7.99 -11.92 2.55
N CYS A 56 -7.23 -11.25 3.42
CA CYS A 56 -6.96 -9.81 3.32
C CYS A 56 -6.37 -9.45 1.96
N ASN A 57 -5.40 -10.22 1.45
CA ASN A 57 -4.80 -9.96 0.14
C ASN A 57 -5.82 -10.07 -1.00
N ILE A 58 -6.79 -10.99 -0.93
CA ILE A 58 -7.87 -11.09 -1.93
C ILE A 58 -8.74 -9.82 -1.92
N CYS A 59 -9.09 -9.33 -0.72
CA CYS A 59 -9.86 -8.09 -0.57
C CYS A 59 -9.06 -6.86 -1.01
N CYS A 60 -7.78 -6.82 -0.65
CA CYS A 60 -6.87 -5.76 -1.04
C CYS A 60 -6.68 -5.70 -2.56
N SER A 61 -6.52 -6.82 -3.25
CA SER A 61 -6.42 -6.83 -4.72
C SER A 61 -7.68 -6.32 -5.42
N LYS A 62 -8.84 -6.37 -4.75
CA LYS A 62 -10.10 -5.83 -5.28
C LYS A 62 -10.28 -4.35 -4.98
N CYS A 63 -9.99 -3.93 -3.74
CA CYS A 63 -10.31 -2.59 -3.25
C CYS A 63 -9.12 -1.64 -3.21
N ASN A 64 -7.90 -2.16 -3.37
CA ASN A 64 -6.64 -1.45 -3.24
C ASN A 64 -6.54 -0.62 -1.94
N CYS A 65 -7.17 -1.11 -0.87
CA CYS A 65 -7.32 -0.46 0.43
C CYS A 65 -7.31 -1.54 1.51
N VAL A 66 -6.60 -1.29 2.61
CA VAL A 66 -6.62 -2.11 3.83
C VAL A 66 -6.76 -1.15 5.01
N PRO A 67 -7.77 -1.30 5.87
CA PRO A 67 -7.95 -0.40 7.00
C PRO A 67 -6.81 -0.54 8.03
N PRO A 68 -6.43 0.56 8.72
CA PRO A 68 -5.41 0.53 9.77
C PRO A 68 -5.91 -0.21 11.02
N GLY A 69 -5.02 -0.76 11.84
CA GLY A 69 -5.38 -1.50 13.06
C GLY A 69 -5.74 -2.97 12.79
N THR A 70 -6.12 -3.72 13.81
CA THR A 70 -6.35 -5.18 13.76
C THR A 70 -7.82 -5.61 13.97
N GLY A 71 -8.72 -4.65 14.20
CA GLY A 71 -10.12 -4.89 14.57
C GLY A 71 -11.15 -4.38 13.54
N GLU A 72 -12.44 -4.68 13.78
CA GLU A 72 -13.53 -4.28 12.88
C GLU A 72 -13.87 -2.78 12.93
N ASP A 73 -13.46 -2.11 14.00
CA ASP A 73 -13.73 -0.70 14.31
C ASP A 73 -13.29 0.27 13.21
N THR A 74 -12.26 -0.09 12.45
CA THR A 74 -11.60 0.76 11.45
C THR A 74 -12.03 0.46 10.02
N ARG A 75 -12.87 -0.56 9.81
CA ARG A 75 -13.24 -1.04 8.47
C ARG A 75 -13.97 0.00 7.63
N TYR A 76 -14.79 0.85 8.27
CA TYR A 76 -15.55 1.91 7.61
C TYR A 76 -14.66 2.90 6.82
N LEU A 77 -13.36 2.97 7.12
CA LEU A 77 -12.39 3.78 6.38
C LEU A 77 -12.16 3.29 4.94
N CYS A 78 -12.40 2.01 4.67
CA CYS A 78 -12.35 1.42 3.33
C CYS A 78 -13.72 0.80 2.98
N PRO A 79 -14.69 1.56 2.42
CA PRO A 79 -16.05 1.07 2.16
C PRO A 79 -16.09 -0.21 1.30
N CYS A 80 -15.29 -0.26 0.23
CA CYS A 80 -15.18 -1.47 -0.61
C CYS A 80 -14.71 -2.69 0.20
N TYR A 81 -13.79 -2.52 1.15
CA TYR A 81 -13.29 -3.63 1.97
C TYR A 81 -14.36 -4.11 2.96
N ASP A 82 -15.14 -3.17 3.49
CA ASP A 82 -16.18 -3.43 4.47
C ASP A 82 -17.41 -4.13 3.87
N GLU A 83 -17.77 -3.80 2.63
CA GLU A 83 -18.97 -4.32 1.96
C GLU A 83 -18.78 -5.73 1.36
N ILE A 84 -17.56 -6.25 1.23
CA ILE A 84 -17.35 -7.57 0.61
C ILE A 84 -17.85 -8.68 1.55
N THR A 85 -18.89 -9.36 1.11
CA THR A 85 -19.43 -10.57 1.76
C THR A 85 -18.89 -11.87 1.15
N ASN A 86 -19.05 -12.97 1.88
CA ASN A 86 -18.85 -14.30 1.32
C ASN A 86 -19.91 -14.61 0.24
N SER A 87 -19.74 -15.72 -0.49
CA SER A 87 -20.68 -16.11 -1.55
C SER A 87 -22.12 -16.37 -1.03
N GLU A 88 -22.28 -16.58 0.27
CA GLU A 88 -23.57 -16.81 0.93
C GLU A 88 -24.25 -15.50 1.39
N GLY A 89 -23.52 -14.37 1.42
CA GLY A 89 -24.03 -13.08 1.91
C GLY A 89 -24.25 -12.98 3.42
N SER A 90 -23.97 -14.05 4.18
CA SER A 90 -24.25 -14.13 5.62
C SER A 90 -23.16 -13.52 6.50
N LYS A 91 -21.94 -13.41 6.00
CA LYS A 91 -20.76 -12.94 6.74
C LYS A 91 -19.88 -12.07 5.86
N LEU A 92 -19.24 -11.09 6.50
CA LEU A 92 -18.15 -10.33 5.89
C LEU A 92 -17.01 -11.27 5.52
N LYS A 93 -16.50 -11.12 4.30
CA LYS A 93 -15.41 -11.96 3.78
C LYS A 93 -14.06 -11.48 4.25
N CYS A 94 -13.85 -10.17 4.28
CA CYS A 94 -12.57 -9.57 4.62
C CYS A 94 -12.38 -9.52 6.14
N PRO A 95 -11.15 -9.73 6.67
CA PRO A 95 -10.89 -9.75 8.10
C PRO A 95 -11.02 -8.37 8.78
#